data_AF-A0A9E3XV51-F1
#
_entry.id   AF-A0A9E3XV51-F1
#
_cell.length_a   1.000
_cell.length_b   1.000
_cell.length_c   1.000
_cell.angle_alpha   90.00
_cell.angle_beta   90.00
_cell.angle_gamma   90.00
#
_symmetry.space_group_name_H-M   'P 1'
#
loop_
_entity.id
_entity.type
_entity.pdbx_description
1 polymer ?
#
loop_
_entity_poly.entity_id
_entity_poly.type
_entity_poly.pdbx_seq_one_letter_code
_entity_poly.pdbx_strand_id
1 'polypeptide(L)' 'MTEVHGRAAAHLRTSTGRAGTISATDAVVAAFAAAFRTAVVLTSDPEDLAALLEGHPSAVIVSLV' A
#
# COMPACT_ATOMS: atom_id res chain seq x y z
N MET A 1 3.01 -6.20 13.02
CA MET A 1 1.82 -5.50 12.49
C MET A 1 0.90 -5.14 13.65
N THR A 2 0.42 -3.90 13.74
CA THR A 2 -0.42 -3.41 14.85
C THR A 2 -1.77 -2.90 14.32
N GLU A 3 -2.73 -2.65 15.21
CA GLU A 3 -4.04 -2.07 14.85
C GLU A 3 -3.91 -0.78 14.04
N VAL A 4 -2.96 0.09 14.38
CA VAL A 4 -2.66 1.34 13.64
C VAL A 4 -2.38 1.09 12.17
N HIS A 5 -1.61 0.04 11.84
CA HIS A 5 -1.33 -0.32 10.44
C HIS A 5 -2.57 -0.86 9.73
N GLY A 6 -3.40 -1.63 10.43
CA GLY A 6 -4.67 -2.12 9.90
C GLY A 6 -5.64 -0.99 9.57
N ARG A 7 -5.72 0.04 10.43
CA ARG A 7 -6.51 1.24 10.18
C ARG A 7 -6.00 2.04 9.00
N ALA A 8 -4.69 2.27 8.91
CA ALA A 8 -4.06 2.95 7.78
C ALA A 8 -4.32 2.20 6.47
N ALA A 9 -4.16 0.87 6.46
CA ALA A 9 -4.49 0.02 5.31
C ALA A 9 -5.95 0.15 4.88
N ALA A 10 -6.89 0.10 5.83
CA ALA A 10 -8.31 0.27 5.53
C ALA A 10 -8.63 1.65 4.92
N HIS A 11 -7.97 2.71 5.41
CA HIS A 11 -8.09 4.05 4.84
C HIS A 11 -7.52 4.12 3.42
N LEU A 12 -6.29 3.64 3.19
CA LEU A 12 -5.68 3.63 1.86
C LEU A 12 -6.55 2.84 0.87
N ARG A 13 -7.05 1.67 1.26
CA ARG A 13 -7.86 0.82 0.37
C ARG A 13 -9.15 1.52 -0.05
N THR A 14 -9.81 2.21 0.87
CA THR A 14 -11.09 2.88 0.59
C THR A 14 -10.90 4.20 -0.16
N SER A 15 -9.81 4.94 0.06
CA SER A 15 -9.54 6.22 -0.62
C SER A 15 -9.29 6.06 -2.11
N THR A 16 -8.84 4.89 -2.58
CA THR A 16 -8.65 4.61 -4.02
C THR A 16 -9.97 4.54 -4.80
N GLY A 17 -11.12 4.38 -4.14
CA GLY A 17 -12.38 4.01 -4.79
C GLY A 17 -12.40 2.59 -5.40
N ARG A 18 -11.30 1.83 -5.27
CA ARG A 18 -11.09 0.49 -5.84
C ARG A 18 -11.07 -0.61 -4.78
N ALA A 19 -11.69 -0.38 -3.61
CA ALA A 19 -11.64 -1.33 -2.49
C ALA A 19 -12.25 -2.72 -2.81
N GLY A 20 -13.10 -2.82 -3.83
CA GLY A 20 -13.64 -4.11 -4.31
C GLY A 20 -12.66 -4.93 -5.15
N THR A 21 -11.60 -4.31 -5.69
CA THR A 21 -10.64 -4.97 -6.59
C THR A 21 -9.25 -5.06 -5.99
N ILE A 22 -8.79 -4.02 -5.28
CA ILE A 22 -7.49 -4.04 -4.61
C ILE A 22 -7.58 -4.93 -3.37
N SER A 23 -6.67 -5.88 -3.21
CA SER A 23 -6.73 -6.82 -2.09
C SER A 23 -6.50 -6.10 -0.75
N ALA A 24 -7.08 -6.63 0.33
CA ALA A 24 -6.83 -6.11 1.67
C ALA A 24 -5.36 -6.28 2.08
N THR A 25 -4.71 -7.33 1.54
CA THR A 25 -3.30 -7.63 1.77
C THR A 25 -2.41 -6.56 1.15
N ASP A 26 -2.67 -6.12 -0.08
CA ASP A 26 -1.88 -5.07 -0.73
C ASP A 26 -1.96 -3.75 0.04
N ALA A 27 -3.15 -3.41 0.55
CA ALA A 27 -3.32 -2.24 1.39
C ALA A 27 -2.53 -2.33 2.70
N VAL A 28 -2.45 -3.52 3.30
CA VAL A 28 -1.63 -3.78 4.49
C VAL A 28 -0.14 -3.67 4.18
N VAL A 29 0.31 -4.24 3.05
CA VAL A 29 1.71 -4.13 2.60
C VAL A 29 2.08 -2.68 2.33
N ALA A 30 1.22 -1.92 1.63
CA ALA A 30 1.41 -0.49 1.37
C ALA A 30 1.51 0.32 2.67
N ALA A 31 0.56 0.13 3.60
CA ALA A 31 0.57 0.82 4.89
C ALA A 31 1.80 0.47 5.74
N PHE A 32 2.23 -0.79 5.70
CA PHE A 32 3.44 -1.21 6.39
C PHE A 32 4.70 -0.62 5.76
N ALA A 33 4.83 -0.67 4.43
CA ALA A 33 5.97 -0.09 3.70
C ALA A 33 6.08 1.43 3.91
N ALA A 34 4.95 2.14 3.93
CA ALA A 34 4.89 3.59 4.13
C ALA A 34 5.38 4.04 5.52
N ALA A 35 5.44 3.14 6.51
CA ALA A 35 5.97 3.43 7.85
C ALA A 35 7.51 3.52 7.90
N PHE A 36 8.20 3.13 6.82
CA PHE A 36 9.65 3.19 6.71
C PHE A 36 10.10 4.42 5.91
N ARG A 37 11.28 4.97 6.23
CA ARG A 37 11.86 6.11 5.49
C ARG A 37 12.15 5.75 4.02
N THR A 38 12.54 4.50 3.77
CA THR A 38 12.78 3.95 2.43
C THR A 38 12.36 2.49 2.45
N ALA A 39 11.56 2.08 1.47
CA ALA A 39 11.12 0.69 1.31
C ALA A 39 11.09 0.30 -0.16
N VAL A 40 11.38 -0.98 -0.45
CA VAL A 40 11.18 -1.60 -1.76
C VAL A 40 10.15 -2.73 -1.58
N VAL A 41 9.08 -2.70 -2.37
CA VAL A 41 8.09 -3.78 -2.41
C VAL A 41 8.20 -4.49 -3.75
N LEU A 42 8.44 -5.80 -3.67
CA LEU A 42 8.48 -6.71 -4.81
C LEU A 42 7.09 -7.31 -5.00
N THR A 43 6.49 -7.12 -6.18
CA THR A 43 5.13 -7.61 -6.47
C THR A 43 5.00 -7.99 -7.94
N SER A 44 4.12 -8.91 -8.27
CA SER A 44 3.71 -9.18 -9.66
C SER A 44 2.63 -8.23 -10.16
N ASP A 45 2.01 -7.45 -9.26
CA ASP A 45 0.94 -6.49 -9.56
C ASP A 45 1.31 -5.11 -8.98
N PRO A 46 2.17 -4.34 -9.67
CA PRO A 46 2.62 -3.03 -9.21
C PRO A 46 1.53 -1.96 -9.27
N GLU A 47 0.51 -2.12 -10.12
CA GLU A 47 -0.54 -1.13 -10.34
C GLU A 47 -1.39 -0.93 -9.08
N ASP A 48 -1.72 -2.01 -8.37
CA ASP A 48 -2.51 -1.94 -7.16
C ASP A 48 -1.75 -1.28 -5.99
N LEU A 49 -0.46 -1.55 -5.85
CA LEU A 49 0.39 -0.85 -4.88
C LEU A 49 0.61 0.61 -5.25
N ALA A 50 0.80 0.92 -6.53
CA ALA A 50 0.94 2.30 -6.99
C ALA A 50 -0.33 3.12 -6.69
N ALA A 51 -1.52 2.55 -6.94
CA ALA A 51 -2.79 3.20 -6.62
C ALA A 51 -2.97 3.46 -5.11
N LEU A 52 -2.55 2.52 -4.25
CA LEU A 52 -2.61 2.69 -2.80
C LEU A 52 -1.66 3.77 -2.26
N LEU A 53 -0.53 3.97 -2.94
CA LEU A 53 0.52 4.89 -2.51
C LEU A 53 0.45 6.25 -3.23
N GLU A 54 -0.52 6.44 -4.13
CA GLU A 54 -0.69 7.68 -4.88
C GLU A 54 -0.90 8.86 -3.92
N GLY A 55 -0.03 9.87 -4.04
CA GLY A 55 -0.05 11.05 -3.15
C GLY A 55 0.47 10.81 -1.74
N HIS A 56 0.96 9.60 -1.42
CA HIS A 56 1.55 9.32 -0.11
C HIS A 56 3.01 9.82 -0.07
N PRO A 57 3.43 10.54 1.00
CA PRO A 57 4.71 11.25 1.00
C PRO A 57 5.94 10.33 1.21
N SER A 58 5.74 9.07 1.56
CA SER A 58 6.81 8.12 1.82
C SER A 58 7.40 7.58 0.52
N ALA A 59 8.74 7.53 0.43
CA ALA A 59 9.46 6.97 -0.71
C ALA A 59 9.40 5.44 -0.68
N VAL A 60 8.31 4.88 -1.21
CA VAL A 60 8.13 3.44 -1.44
C VAL A 60 8.37 3.17 -2.92
N ILE A 61 9.36 2.32 -3.21
CA ILE A 61 9.68 1.88 -4.58
C ILE A 61 8.92 0.59 -4.82
N VAL A 62 8.06 0.57 -5.85
CA VAL A 62 7.35 -0.64 -6.28
C VAL A 62 8.10 -1.24 -7.46
N SER A 63 8.51 -2.51 -7.36
CA SER A 63 9.25 -3.21 -8.42
C SER A 63 8.52 -4.50 -8.81
N LEU A 64 8.41 -4.71 -10.12
CA LEU A 64 7.90 -5.94 -10.70
C LEU A 64 8.89 -7.11 -10.46
N VAL A 65 8.38 -8.29 -10.13
CA VAL A 65 9.15 -9.56 -10.10
C VAL A 65 8.72 -10.51 -11.21
#